data_AF-A0A0P9SBA5-F1
#
_entry.id   AF-A0A0P9SBA5-F1
#
_cell.length_a   1.000
_cell.length_b   1.000
_cell.length_c   1.000
_cell.angle_alpha   90.00
_cell.angle_beta   90.00
_cell.angle_gamma   90.00
#
_symmetry.space_group_name_H-M   'P 1'
#
loop_
_entity.id
_entity.type
_entity.pdbx_description
1 polymer ?
#
loop_
_entity_poly.entity_id
_entity_poly.type
_entity_poly.pdbx_seq_one_letter_code
_entity_poly.pdbx_strand_id
1 'polypeptide(L)'
;MSISLNGVFEPITEFSVLSTMARVIHLDEADDVVVVMDLVEPPVKPYVVGFEDLKLSLESGDSKPVTVGVPEFLLVLEDDLDEKTKRDRDEKWAVIAPLLDPAYPGQIFVHGEMGRLVGNRAAELGMQRKTIYRLLYRYWFYGQVRNALLKNYSAVGVANRNYTPEKRPGRKPRFQGVVIQSSKMLNAIDKRCIKLGKL
;
A
#
# COMPACT_ATOMS: atom_id res chain seq x y z
N MET A 1 4.66 -29.15 -7.13
CA MET A 1 4.91 -27.73 -7.51
C MET A 1 5.56 -27.03 -6.33
N SER A 2 6.48 -26.08 -6.51
CA SER A 2 7.16 -25.42 -5.37
C SER A 2 6.47 -24.10 -4.99
N ILE A 3 6.17 -23.93 -3.70
CA ILE A 3 5.75 -22.64 -3.13
C ILE A 3 6.99 -21.75 -3.03
N SER A 4 6.89 -20.48 -3.45
CA SER A 4 8.03 -19.55 -3.43
C SER A 4 7.60 -18.14 -3.07
N LEU A 5 8.53 -17.35 -2.53
CA LEU A 5 8.30 -15.95 -2.19
C LEU A 5 7.89 -15.16 -3.44
N ASN A 6 6.86 -14.32 -3.30
CA ASN A 6 6.17 -13.62 -4.39
C ASN A 6 5.45 -14.51 -5.41
N GLY A 7 5.42 -15.82 -5.22
CA GLY A 7 4.56 -16.73 -6.00
C GLY A 7 3.09 -16.36 -5.83
N VAL A 8 2.32 -16.47 -6.91
CA VAL A 8 0.88 -16.18 -6.91
C VAL A 8 0.11 -17.47 -7.19
N PHE A 9 -0.96 -17.66 -6.45
CA PHE A 9 -1.80 -18.85 -6.52
C PHE A 9 -3.27 -18.44 -6.55
N GLU A 10 -4.10 -19.20 -7.26
CA GLU A 10 -5.55 -19.01 -7.27
C GLU A 10 -6.30 -20.28 -6.89
N PRO A 11 -7.44 -20.16 -6.18
CA PRO A 11 -8.32 -21.29 -5.90
C PRO A 11 -8.97 -21.80 -7.18
N ILE A 12 -9.12 -23.13 -7.27
CA ILE A 12 -9.79 -23.82 -8.37
C ILE A 12 -11.08 -24.48 -7.89
N THR A 13 -11.07 -25.00 -6.66
CA THR A 13 -12.21 -25.67 -6.03
C THR A 13 -12.57 -24.96 -4.72
N GLU A 14 -13.71 -25.36 -4.14
CA GLU A 14 -14.14 -24.92 -2.82
C GLU A 14 -13.28 -25.47 -1.66
N PHE A 15 -12.43 -26.46 -1.92
CA PHE A 15 -11.53 -27.06 -0.93
C PHE A 15 -10.18 -26.34 -0.82
N SER A 16 -9.96 -25.33 -1.67
CA SER A 16 -8.76 -24.49 -1.61
C SER A 16 -8.61 -23.81 -0.25
N VAL A 17 -7.39 -23.82 0.27
CA VAL A 17 -7.02 -23.06 1.49
C VAL A 17 -7.02 -21.54 1.25
N LEU A 18 -6.96 -21.13 -0.02
CA LEU A 18 -7.07 -19.74 -0.46
C LEU A 18 -8.51 -19.45 -0.86
N SER A 19 -9.04 -18.30 -0.44
CA SER A 19 -10.39 -17.84 -0.81
C SER A 19 -10.41 -17.07 -2.14
N THR A 20 -9.30 -16.42 -2.49
CA THR A 20 -9.12 -15.65 -3.72
C THR A 20 -7.70 -15.81 -4.24
N MET A 21 -7.40 -15.21 -5.39
CA MET A 21 -6.02 -15.15 -5.88
C MET A 21 -5.14 -14.41 -4.86
N ALA A 22 -4.08 -15.06 -4.40
CA ALA A 22 -3.22 -14.54 -3.34
C ALA A 22 -1.73 -14.69 -3.68
N ARG A 23 -0.92 -13.77 -3.16
CA ARG A 23 0.54 -13.76 -3.27
C ARG A 23 1.17 -14.20 -1.96
N VAL A 24 2.16 -15.08 -2.02
CA VAL A 24 3.04 -15.41 -0.90
C VAL A 24 4.00 -14.25 -0.64
N ILE A 25 4.02 -13.74 0.59
CA ILE A 25 4.86 -12.60 1.00
C ILE A 25 5.85 -12.93 2.12
N HIS A 26 5.70 -14.11 2.73
CA HIS A 26 6.67 -14.70 3.65
C HIS A 26 6.47 -16.21 3.73
N LEU A 27 7.56 -16.94 3.97
CA LEU A 27 7.63 -18.39 4.09
C LEU A 27 8.51 -18.74 5.27
N ASP A 28 8.02 -19.66 6.10
CA ASP A 28 8.77 -20.36 7.12
C ASP A 28 8.30 -21.82 7.14
N GLU A 29 9.01 -22.67 6.41
CA GLU A 29 8.66 -24.09 6.29
C GLU A 29 8.88 -24.85 7.60
N ALA A 30 9.80 -24.40 8.44
CA ALA A 30 10.12 -25.07 9.70
C ALA A 30 8.98 -24.94 10.72
N ASP A 31 8.32 -23.78 10.72
CA ASP A 31 7.19 -23.47 11.60
C ASP A 31 5.81 -23.65 10.94
N ASP A 32 5.76 -24.25 9.73
CA ASP A 32 4.53 -24.47 8.95
C ASP A 32 3.75 -23.16 8.66
N VAL A 33 4.47 -22.08 8.32
CA VAL A 33 3.89 -20.76 8.10
C VAL A 33 4.09 -20.28 6.67
N VAL A 34 2.98 -19.93 6.02
CA VAL A 34 2.94 -19.11 4.81
C VAL A 34 2.13 -17.87 5.10
N VAL A 35 2.71 -16.70 4.88
CA VAL A 35 1.93 -15.46 4.91
C VAL A 35 1.55 -15.10 3.49
N VAL A 36 0.26 -14.94 3.26
CA VAL A 36 -0.30 -14.56 1.96
C VAL A 36 -1.03 -13.23 2.04
N MET A 37 -1.10 -12.54 0.90
CA MET A 37 -1.92 -11.36 0.70
C MET A 37 -2.82 -11.58 -0.52
N ASP A 38 -4.13 -11.39 -0.34
CA ASP A 38 -5.08 -11.38 -1.44
C ASP A 38 -4.73 -10.27 -2.44
N LEU A 39 -4.79 -10.61 -3.73
CA LEU A 39 -4.58 -9.67 -4.83
C LEU A 39 -5.90 -8.98 -5.23
N VAL A 40 -6.61 -8.46 -4.23
CA VAL A 40 -7.86 -7.71 -4.38
C VAL A 40 -7.65 -6.24 -4.02
N GLU A 41 -8.19 -5.33 -4.84
CA GLU A 41 -8.17 -3.89 -4.53
C GLU A 41 -9.41 -3.46 -3.74
N PRO A 42 -9.26 -2.64 -2.67
CA PRO A 42 -7.99 -2.13 -2.13
C PRO A 42 -7.21 -3.20 -1.34
N PRO A 43 -5.87 -3.18 -1.33
CA PRO A 43 -5.06 -4.13 -0.59
C PRO A 43 -5.41 -4.15 0.91
N VAL A 44 -5.64 -5.36 1.43
CA VAL A 44 -5.99 -5.61 2.83
C VAL A 44 -4.82 -6.24 3.59
N LYS A 45 -5.03 -6.47 4.89
CA LYS A 45 -4.02 -7.07 5.76
C LYS A 45 -3.71 -8.52 5.29
N PRO A 46 -2.42 -8.92 5.25
CA PRO A 46 -2.05 -10.31 5.05
C PRO A 46 -2.60 -11.26 6.13
N TYR A 47 -2.69 -12.53 5.80
CA TYR A 47 -3.09 -13.60 6.70
C TYR A 47 -2.15 -14.80 6.57
N VAL A 48 -2.21 -15.68 7.57
CA VAL A 48 -1.38 -16.88 7.67
C VAL A 48 -2.18 -18.07 7.16
N VAL A 49 -1.51 -18.96 6.43
CA VAL A 49 -1.97 -20.28 5.99
C VAL A 49 -0.86 -21.28 6.36
N GLY A 50 -1.23 -22.53 6.64
CA GLY A 50 -0.24 -23.61 6.82
C GLY A 50 0.57 -23.84 5.55
N PHE A 51 1.86 -24.09 5.67
CA PHE A 51 2.71 -24.46 4.53
C PHE A 51 2.28 -25.81 3.96
N GLU A 52 2.09 -26.81 4.81
CA GLU A 52 1.63 -28.13 4.38
C GLU A 52 0.19 -28.07 3.85
N ASP A 53 -0.68 -27.23 4.43
CA ASP A 53 -2.03 -26.99 3.92
C ASP A 53 -2.02 -26.44 2.48
N LEU A 54 -1.22 -25.40 2.22
CA LEU A 54 -1.09 -24.84 0.87
C LEU A 54 -0.46 -25.85 -0.10
N LYS A 55 0.53 -26.61 0.35
CA LYS A 55 1.19 -27.64 -0.46
C LYS A 55 0.23 -28.76 -0.83
N LEU A 56 -0.56 -29.27 0.12
CA LEU A 56 -1.60 -30.26 -0.13
C LEU A 56 -2.65 -29.73 -1.10
N SER A 57 -3.10 -28.48 -0.93
CA SER A 57 -4.02 -27.81 -1.85
C SER A 57 -3.47 -27.74 -3.30
N LEU A 58 -2.16 -27.57 -3.46
CA LEU A 58 -1.52 -27.60 -4.79
C LEU A 58 -1.37 -29.01 -5.36
N GLU A 59 -1.10 -30.01 -4.52
CA GLU A 59 -0.96 -31.41 -4.91
C GLU A 59 -2.30 -32.06 -5.28
N SER A 60 -3.38 -31.68 -4.60
CA SER A 60 -4.76 -32.11 -4.89
C SER A 60 -5.38 -31.38 -6.09
N GLY A 61 -4.80 -30.24 -6.49
CA GLY A 61 -5.33 -29.39 -7.56
C GLY A 61 -6.44 -28.43 -7.12
N ASP A 62 -6.65 -28.28 -5.81
CA ASP A 62 -7.60 -27.31 -5.23
C ASP A 62 -7.10 -25.87 -5.37
N SER A 63 -5.78 -25.67 -5.44
CA SER A 63 -5.13 -24.42 -5.84
C SER A 63 -4.16 -24.67 -6.99
N LYS A 64 -3.83 -23.62 -7.75
CA LYS A 64 -2.76 -23.69 -8.76
C LYS A 64 -1.90 -22.42 -8.79
N PRO A 65 -0.63 -22.50 -9.21
CA PRO A 65 0.19 -21.32 -9.47
C PRO A 65 -0.32 -20.55 -10.69
N VAL A 66 -0.20 -19.22 -10.64
CA VAL A 66 -0.61 -18.30 -11.71
C VAL A 66 0.48 -17.27 -11.97
N THR A 67 0.72 -16.97 -13.24
CA THR A 67 1.57 -15.85 -13.64
C THR A 67 0.71 -14.60 -13.81
N VAL A 68 0.97 -13.58 -12.98
CA VAL A 68 0.29 -12.28 -13.09
C VAL A 68 1.15 -11.33 -13.92
N GLY A 69 0.52 -10.61 -14.86
CA GLY A 69 1.19 -9.57 -15.63
C GLY A 69 1.71 -8.46 -14.71
N VAL A 70 2.97 -8.07 -14.90
CA VAL A 70 3.59 -7.01 -14.09
C VAL A 70 3.04 -5.65 -14.54
N PRO A 71 2.45 -4.85 -13.63
CA PRO A 71 2.00 -3.50 -13.97
C PRO A 71 3.12 -2.64 -14.55
N GLU A 72 2.82 -1.91 -15.63
CA GLU A 72 3.79 -1.09 -16.37
C GLU A 72 4.54 -0.09 -15.48
N PHE A 73 3.87 0.51 -14.50
CA PHE A 73 4.48 1.49 -13.60
C PHE A 73 5.60 0.89 -12.72
N LEU A 74 5.69 -0.45 -12.60
CA LEU A 74 6.79 -1.12 -11.90
C LEU A 74 8.03 -1.30 -12.78
N LEU A 75 7.85 -1.31 -14.10
CA LEU A 75 8.86 -1.65 -15.11
C LEU A 75 9.70 -0.44 -15.56
N VAL A 76 9.67 0.66 -14.81
CA VAL A 76 10.44 1.86 -15.11
C VAL A 76 11.87 1.69 -14.61
N LEU A 77 12.85 1.93 -15.50
CA LEU A 77 14.28 1.89 -15.17
C LEU A 77 14.65 3.08 -14.28
N GLU A 78 15.73 2.93 -13.50
CA GLU A 78 16.21 4.00 -12.62
C GLU A 78 16.57 5.26 -13.42
N ASP A 79 17.24 5.10 -14.56
CA ASP A 79 17.69 6.23 -15.40
C ASP A 79 16.53 6.97 -16.09
N ASP A 80 15.37 6.32 -16.23
CA ASP A 80 14.16 6.92 -16.81
C ASP A 80 13.33 7.69 -15.78
N LEU A 81 13.61 7.53 -14.49
CA LEU A 81 12.91 8.25 -13.43
C LEU A 81 13.50 9.66 -13.27
N ASP A 82 12.63 10.67 -13.26
CA ASP A 82 13.03 12.01 -12.84
C ASP A 82 13.40 12.04 -11.34
N GLU A 83 14.29 12.96 -10.97
CA GLU A 83 14.82 13.07 -9.60
C GLU A 83 13.74 13.28 -8.53
N LYS A 84 12.63 13.94 -8.87
CA LYS A 84 11.52 14.14 -7.94
C LYS A 84 10.76 12.83 -7.72
N THR A 85 10.56 12.03 -8.75
CA THR A 85 9.90 10.72 -8.66
C THR A 85 10.78 9.72 -7.91
N LYS A 86 12.10 9.71 -8.16
CA LYS A 86 13.06 8.92 -7.36
C LYS A 86 12.97 9.28 -5.88
N ARG A 87 13.05 10.58 -5.57
CA ARG A 87 12.99 11.07 -4.19
C ARG A 87 11.69 10.67 -3.49
N ASP A 88 10.53 10.82 -4.13
CA ASP A 88 9.23 10.42 -3.56
C ASP A 88 9.15 8.90 -3.29
N ARG A 89 9.66 8.06 -4.19
CA ARG A 89 9.76 6.60 -3.99
C ARG A 89 10.67 6.28 -2.80
N ASP A 90 11.81 6.94 -2.74
CA ASP A 90 12.87 6.69 -1.78
C ASP A 90 12.49 7.13 -0.37
N GLU A 91 11.82 8.27 -0.23
CA GLU A 91 11.21 8.73 1.02
C GLU A 91 10.17 7.73 1.54
N LYS A 92 9.29 7.22 0.67
CA LYS A 92 8.33 6.18 1.06
C LYS A 92 9.02 4.88 1.46
N TRP A 93 10.09 4.50 0.76
CA TRP A 93 10.88 3.32 1.10
C TRP A 93 11.49 3.47 2.50
N ALA A 94 12.08 4.62 2.81
CA ALA A 94 12.67 4.91 4.11
C ALA A 94 11.66 4.82 5.28
N VAL A 95 10.36 5.01 5.02
CA VAL A 95 9.31 4.82 6.03
C VAL A 95 9.19 3.35 6.44
N ILE A 96 9.19 2.42 5.48
CA ILE A 96 8.87 1.01 5.71
C ILE A 96 10.07 0.08 5.79
N ALA A 97 11.21 0.44 5.19
CA ALA A 97 12.40 -0.42 5.15
C ALA A 97 12.87 -0.88 6.54
N PRO A 98 12.88 -0.04 7.60
CA PRO A 98 13.26 -0.49 8.94
C PRO A 98 12.28 -1.48 9.60
N LEU A 99 11.08 -1.67 9.03
CA LEU A 99 10.10 -2.65 9.51
C LEU A 99 10.26 -4.01 8.84
N LEU A 100 11.08 -4.09 7.80
CA LEU A 100 11.32 -5.28 6.99
C LEU A 100 12.74 -5.79 7.27
N ASP A 101 13.01 -6.07 8.55
CA ASP A 101 14.35 -6.46 9.02
C ASP A 101 14.86 -7.69 8.22
N PRO A 102 15.95 -7.55 7.45
CA PRO A 102 16.47 -8.65 6.66
C PRO A 102 17.07 -9.78 7.52
N ALA A 103 17.45 -9.50 8.77
CA ALA A 103 17.91 -10.52 9.72
C ALA A 103 16.74 -11.33 10.30
N TYR A 104 15.54 -10.73 10.38
CA TYR A 104 14.33 -11.35 10.93
C TYR A 104 13.09 -11.05 10.06
N PRO A 105 13.06 -11.52 8.80
CA PRO A 105 12.02 -11.12 7.83
C PRO A 105 10.59 -11.49 8.26
N GLY A 106 10.44 -12.51 9.11
CA GLY A 106 9.16 -12.96 9.67
C GLY A 106 8.65 -12.17 10.87
N GLN A 107 9.49 -11.36 11.54
CA GLN A 107 9.15 -10.71 12.80
C GLN A 107 7.86 -9.89 12.71
N ILE A 108 7.68 -9.18 11.61
CA ILE A 108 6.49 -8.33 11.40
C ILE A 108 5.18 -9.13 11.36
N PHE A 109 5.23 -10.43 11.05
CA PHE A 109 4.05 -11.29 10.94
C PHE A 109 3.74 -12.05 12.23
N VAL A 110 4.65 -12.05 13.21
CA VAL A 110 4.40 -12.59 14.54
C VAL A 110 3.20 -11.88 15.18
N HIS A 111 2.39 -12.65 15.93
CA HIS A 111 1.18 -12.15 16.55
C HIS A 111 1.42 -10.86 17.36
N GLY A 112 0.71 -9.78 17.00
CA GLY A 112 0.82 -8.48 17.66
C GLY A 112 1.99 -7.58 17.18
N GLU A 113 3.02 -8.14 16.55
CA GLU A 113 4.24 -7.41 16.20
C GLU A 113 4.00 -6.36 15.11
N MET A 114 3.24 -6.68 14.05
CA MET A 114 2.91 -5.69 13.01
C MET A 114 2.31 -4.41 13.61
N GLY A 115 1.40 -4.57 14.57
CA GLY A 115 0.76 -3.45 15.27
C GLY A 115 1.77 -2.62 16.05
N ARG A 116 2.61 -3.28 16.82
CA ARG A 116 3.64 -2.68 17.67
C ARG A 116 4.69 -1.94 16.84
N LEU A 117 5.29 -2.60 15.84
CA LEU A 117 6.33 -2.05 14.96
C LEU A 117 5.82 -0.83 14.19
N VAL A 118 4.64 -0.93 13.57
CA VAL A 118 4.02 0.20 12.86
C VAL A 118 3.67 1.34 13.83
N GLY A 119 3.22 1.02 15.05
CA GLY A 119 2.93 2.02 16.09
C GLY A 119 4.17 2.81 16.50
N ASN A 120 5.27 2.11 16.80
CA ASN A 120 6.54 2.72 17.18
C ASN A 120 7.09 3.59 16.05
N ARG A 121 7.10 3.09 14.82
CA ARG A 121 7.58 3.84 13.65
C ARG A 121 6.72 5.07 13.34
N ALA A 122 5.40 4.96 13.52
CA ALA A 122 4.49 6.09 13.37
C ALA A 122 4.78 7.19 14.39
N ALA A 123 5.05 6.82 15.66
CA ALA A 123 5.42 7.77 16.70
C ALA A 123 6.78 8.43 16.43
N GLU A 124 7.79 7.64 16.03
CA GLU A 124 9.12 8.12 15.66
C GLU A 124 9.09 9.18 14.54
N LEU A 125 8.28 8.94 13.50
CA LEU A 125 8.19 9.82 12.33
C LEU A 125 7.11 10.91 12.46
N GLY A 126 6.32 10.94 13.53
CA GLY A 126 5.17 11.83 13.66
C GLY A 126 4.08 11.60 12.59
N MET A 127 3.93 10.36 12.13
CA MET A 127 3.03 9.97 11.03
C MET A 127 1.78 9.22 11.52
N GLN A 128 0.72 9.21 10.71
CA GLN A 128 -0.43 8.33 10.97
C GLN A 128 -0.09 6.88 10.62
N ARG A 129 -0.42 5.92 11.51
CA ARG A 129 -0.24 4.48 11.29
C ARG A 129 -0.82 4.00 9.96
N LYS A 130 -1.97 4.53 9.56
CA LYS A 130 -2.64 4.22 8.28
C LYS A 130 -1.75 4.48 7.06
N THR A 131 -0.89 5.50 7.10
CA THR A 131 0.04 5.78 6.00
C THR A 131 1.07 4.69 5.86
N ILE A 132 1.62 4.19 6.97
CA ILE A 132 2.61 3.11 6.99
C ILE A 132 1.97 1.79 6.53
N TYR A 133 0.79 1.44 7.06
CA TYR A 133 0.06 0.26 6.59
C TYR A 133 -0.19 0.29 5.08
N ARG A 134 -0.62 1.43 4.54
CA ARG A 134 -0.83 1.59 3.10
C ARG A 134 0.44 1.35 2.29
N LEU A 135 1.60 1.80 2.77
CA LEU A 135 2.89 1.58 2.10
C LEU A 135 3.31 0.11 2.17
N LEU A 136 3.21 -0.53 3.34
CA LEU A 136 3.51 -1.96 3.51
C LEU A 136 2.62 -2.83 2.62
N TYR A 137 1.30 -2.60 2.64
CA TYR A 137 0.37 -3.41 1.87
C TYR A 137 0.59 -3.22 0.37
N ARG A 138 0.86 -1.98 -0.06
CA ARG A 138 1.21 -1.70 -1.46
C ARG A 138 2.51 -2.41 -1.88
N TYR A 139 3.52 -2.39 -1.01
CA TYR A 139 4.79 -3.07 -1.25
C TYR A 139 4.61 -4.59 -1.41
N TRP A 140 3.85 -5.22 -0.51
CA TRP A 140 3.54 -6.65 -0.57
C TRP A 140 2.67 -7.02 -1.77
N PHE A 141 1.63 -6.25 -2.05
CA PHE A 141 0.70 -6.49 -3.16
C PHE A 141 1.42 -6.56 -4.52
N TYR A 142 2.34 -5.61 -4.76
CA TYR A 142 3.10 -5.51 -6.02
C TYR A 142 4.42 -6.28 -6.02
N GLY A 143 4.60 -7.25 -5.12
CA GLY A 143 5.70 -8.22 -5.22
C GLY A 143 7.01 -7.78 -4.58
N GLN A 144 6.95 -6.97 -3.51
CA GLN A 144 8.10 -6.65 -2.66
C GLN A 144 9.27 -5.96 -3.38
N VAL A 145 8.98 -5.17 -4.41
CA VAL A 145 9.97 -4.33 -5.12
C VAL A 145 9.84 -2.86 -4.73
N ARG A 146 10.95 -2.12 -4.72
CA ARG A 146 10.96 -0.67 -4.36
C ARG A 146 10.05 0.16 -5.27
N ASN A 147 9.99 -0.21 -6.56
CA ASN A 147 9.12 0.43 -7.55
C ASN A 147 7.62 0.28 -7.25
N ALA A 148 7.21 -0.64 -6.35
CA ALA A 148 5.84 -0.70 -5.84
C ALA A 148 5.36 0.62 -5.23
N LEU A 149 6.30 1.44 -4.73
CA LEU A 149 6.02 2.72 -4.10
C LEU A 149 5.93 3.89 -5.09
N LEU A 150 6.20 3.65 -6.37
CA LEU A 150 5.91 4.59 -7.46
C LEU A 150 4.40 4.83 -7.55
N LYS A 151 4.05 6.02 -8.07
CA LYS A 151 2.66 6.36 -8.33
C LYS A 151 2.18 5.56 -9.53
N ASN A 152 1.03 4.92 -9.39
CA ASN A 152 0.39 4.25 -10.50
C ASN A 152 -0.36 5.29 -11.34
N TYR A 153 0.26 5.74 -12.44
CA TYR A 153 -0.36 6.67 -13.39
C TYR A 153 -1.18 5.97 -14.48
N SER A 154 -1.08 4.64 -14.64
CA SER A 154 -1.82 3.93 -15.71
C SER A 154 -3.34 3.97 -15.49
N ALA A 155 -3.78 4.19 -14.25
CA ALA A 155 -5.19 4.41 -13.90
C ALA A 155 -5.64 5.88 -13.97
N VAL A 156 -4.73 6.84 -14.21
CA VAL A 156 -5.02 8.28 -14.10
C VAL A 156 -4.25 9.09 -15.14
N GLY A 157 -4.96 9.41 -16.23
CA GLY A 157 -4.47 10.26 -17.31
C GLY A 157 -5.27 10.01 -18.58
N VAL A 158 -6.41 10.68 -18.76
CA VAL A 158 -7.02 10.75 -20.10
C VAL A 158 -6.15 11.66 -20.97
N ALA A 159 -5.57 11.11 -22.03
CA ALA A 159 -4.74 11.84 -23.00
C ALA A 159 -5.47 13.09 -23.54
N ASN A 160 -6.79 12.96 -23.75
CA ASN A 160 -7.69 14.06 -24.04
C ASN A 160 -8.74 14.19 -22.95
N ARG A 161 -8.73 15.31 -22.23
CA ARG A 161 -9.83 15.67 -21.34
C ARG A 161 -10.96 16.25 -22.18
N ASN A 162 -12.00 15.45 -22.43
CA ASN A 162 -13.21 15.94 -23.07
C ASN A 162 -13.99 16.79 -22.06
N TYR A 163 -13.92 18.10 -22.21
CA TYR A 163 -14.74 19.04 -21.44
C TYR A 163 -16.02 19.33 -22.21
N THR A 164 -17.19 19.05 -21.62
CA THR A 164 -18.45 19.59 -22.14
C THR A 164 -18.43 21.10 -21.86
N PRO A 165 -18.59 21.99 -22.86
CA PRO A 165 -18.54 23.45 -22.64
C PRO A 165 -19.50 23.94 -21.55
N GLU A 166 -20.64 23.25 -21.41
CA GLU A 166 -21.69 23.52 -20.42
C GLU A 166 -21.31 23.12 -18.98
N LYS A 167 -20.29 22.27 -18.79
CA LYS A 167 -19.85 21.77 -17.48
C LYS A 167 -18.42 22.20 -17.20
N ARG A 168 -18.27 23.17 -16.28
CA ARG A 168 -16.95 23.55 -15.78
C ARG A 168 -16.28 22.35 -15.10
N PRO A 169 -15.06 21.97 -15.51
CA PRO A 169 -14.31 20.91 -14.84
C PRO A 169 -13.90 21.34 -13.43
N GLY A 170 -13.94 20.38 -12.50
CA GLY A 170 -13.56 20.58 -11.10
C GLY A 170 -14.64 20.16 -10.12
N ARG A 171 -14.31 20.21 -8.82
CA ARG A 171 -15.28 19.97 -7.75
C ARG A 171 -16.38 21.02 -7.85
N LYS A 172 -17.65 20.60 -7.79
CA LYS A 172 -18.78 21.54 -7.69
C LYS A 172 -18.48 22.54 -6.57
N PRO A 173 -18.62 23.86 -6.80
CA PRO A 173 -18.46 24.84 -5.74
C PRO A 173 -19.38 24.44 -4.59
N ARG A 174 -18.82 24.24 -3.39
CA ARG A 174 -19.63 24.00 -2.18
C ARG A 174 -20.47 25.22 -1.81
N PHE A 175 -20.18 26.37 -2.42
CA PHE A 175 -20.74 27.65 -2.08
C PHE A 175 -21.59 28.15 -3.26
N GLN A 176 -22.91 28.02 -3.14
CA GLN A 176 -23.89 28.51 -4.11
C GLN A 176 -24.21 29.99 -3.85
N GLY A 177 -23.22 30.87 -3.98
CA GLY A 177 -23.47 32.30 -4.20
C GLY A 177 -24.08 33.13 -3.06
N VAL A 178 -24.46 32.58 -1.90
CA VAL A 178 -24.78 33.41 -0.73
C VAL A 178 -23.48 33.75 -0.03
N VAL A 179 -22.94 34.95 -0.25
CA VAL A 179 -21.86 35.51 0.58
C VAL A 179 -22.37 35.67 2.00
N ILE A 180 -22.28 34.62 2.82
CA ILE A 180 -22.25 34.79 4.26
C ILE A 180 -20.85 35.29 4.55
N GLN A 181 -20.71 36.57 4.93
CA GLN A 181 -19.48 37.08 5.53
C GLN A 181 -19.22 36.30 6.83
N SER A 182 -18.57 35.15 6.74
CA SER A 182 -18.14 34.35 7.90
C SER A 182 -16.73 34.69 8.35
N SER A 183 -16.19 35.83 7.92
CA SER A 183 -14.99 36.40 8.53
C SER A 183 -15.41 37.29 9.69
N LYS A 184 -15.22 36.81 10.93
CA LYS A 184 -15.18 37.68 12.10
C LYS A 184 -14.16 38.78 11.82
N MET A 185 -14.58 40.04 11.83
CA MET A 185 -13.65 41.17 11.80
C MET A 185 -12.77 41.09 13.05
N LEU A 186 -11.48 40.84 12.88
CA LEU A 186 -10.53 40.72 13.98
C LEU A 186 -10.45 42.05 14.73
N ASN A 187 -10.87 42.06 15.98
CA ASN A 187 -10.79 43.24 16.82
C ASN A 187 -9.38 43.39 17.44
N ALA A 188 -9.15 44.48 18.16
CA ALA A 188 -7.85 44.76 18.77
C ALA A 188 -7.39 43.69 19.77
N ILE A 189 -8.33 42.96 20.39
CA ILE A 189 -8.05 41.84 21.30
C ILE A 189 -7.60 40.62 20.50
N ASP A 190 -8.33 40.28 19.43
CA ASP A 190 -7.98 39.14 18.57
C ASP A 190 -6.56 39.29 17.99
N LYS A 191 -6.17 40.50 17.59
CA LYS A 191 -4.82 40.80 17.07
C LYS A 191 -3.71 40.66 18.11
N ARG A 192 -3.98 40.92 19.40
CA ARG A 192 -2.98 40.74 20.48
C ARG A 192 -2.72 39.27 20.81
N CYS A 193 -3.67 38.38 20.53
CA CYS A 193 -3.57 36.96 20.84
C CYS A 193 -2.81 36.15 19.77
N ILE A 194 -2.59 36.72 18.58
CA ILE A 194 -1.80 36.09 17.52
C ILE A 194 -0.32 36.32 17.82
N LYS A 195 0.28 35.43 18.61
CA LYS A 195 1.74 35.37 18.80
C LYS A 195 2.36 34.73 17.56
N LEU A 196 2.99 35.53 16.70
CA LEU A 196 3.91 35.01 15.69
C LEU A 196 5.09 34.38 16.44
N GLY A 197 5.27 33.07 16.28
CA GLY A 197 6.40 32.35 16.87
C GLY A 197 7.71 33.04 16.51
N LYS A 198 8.54 33.34 17.51
CA LYS A 198 9.86 33.92 17.30
C LYS A 198 10.71 32.96 16.46
N LEU A 199 11.40 33.53 15.47
CA LEU A 199 12.52 32.93 14.74
C LEU A 199 13.59 32.42 15.70
#